data_AF-G0REK9-F1
#
_entry.id   AF-G0REK9-F1
#
_cell.length_a   1.000
_cell.length_b   1.000
_cell.length_c   1.000
_cell.angle_alpha   90.00
_cell.angle_beta   90.00
_cell.angle_gamma   90.00
#
_symmetry.space_group_name_H-M   'P 1'
#
loop_
_entity.id
_entity.type
_entity.pdbx_description
1 polymer ?
#
loop_
_entity_poly.entity_id
_entity_poly.type
_entity_poly.pdbx_seq_one_letter_code
_entity_poly.pdbx_strand_id
1 'polypeptide(L)'
;MARLIPYMVAFVAALVTLGFLFHLSETSIWVNEERQDGYMEERQDGYMEEHVQLQAAMCGNTQENRTRVSIGAGPGALVQGWPSKGGVYMLEDCVGIELDFLKLDRFRKTPQPDPSGPDAAAEEEAHCNRMLQLGAIWWESGEEWLVRKLMEPNEPDLRRAKRFIKVGWPAAGGVWVLDLKEDDAITRDAGIIHNAHDMEERCRLIEQLGGVFYEDPKNWVHAELP
;
A
#
# COMPACT_ATOMS: atom_id res chain seq x y z
N MET A 1 -56.51 21.45 -41.02
CA MET A 1 -55.61 21.52 -39.85
C MET A 1 -56.36 21.26 -38.54
N ALA A 2 -56.89 20.06 -38.32
CA ALA A 2 -57.72 19.75 -37.14
C ALA A 2 -57.42 18.38 -36.51
N ARG A 3 -56.26 17.77 -36.83
CA ARG A 3 -55.88 16.44 -36.33
C ARG A 3 -54.62 16.41 -35.45
N LEU A 4 -53.99 17.56 -35.18
CA LEU A 4 -52.75 17.65 -34.39
C LEU A 4 -52.97 18.05 -32.92
N ILE A 5 -54.13 18.65 -32.60
CA ILE A 5 -54.46 19.13 -31.25
C ILE A 5 -54.51 18.00 -30.19
N PRO A 6 -55.14 16.82 -30.43
CA PRO A 6 -55.21 15.80 -29.38
C PRO A 6 -53.85 15.17 -29.04
N TYR A 7 -52.92 15.13 -30.00
CA TYR A 7 -51.57 14.59 -29.77
C TYR A 7 -50.69 15.55 -28.96
N MET A 8 -50.84 16.86 -29.16
CA MET A 8 -50.12 17.87 -28.39
C MET A 8 -50.56 17.89 -26.92
N VAL A 9 -51.86 17.72 -26.65
CA VAL A 9 -52.39 17.66 -25.28
C VAL A 9 -51.90 16.40 -24.55
N ALA A 10 -51.88 15.25 -25.23
CA ALA A 10 -51.36 14.01 -24.66
C ALA A 10 -49.84 14.11 -24.36
N PHE A 11 -49.07 14.75 -25.25
CA PHE A 11 -47.63 14.93 -25.07
C PHE A 11 -47.29 15.84 -23.88
N VAL A 12 -48.01 16.95 -23.71
CA VAL A 12 -47.81 17.85 -22.56
C VAL A 12 -48.21 17.17 -21.25
N ALA A 13 -49.30 16.40 -21.22
CA ALA A 13 -49.70 15.64 -20.03
C ALA A 13 -48.66 14.57 -19.64
N ALA A 14 -48.03 13.91 -20.62
CA ALA A 14 -46.96 12.95 -20.39
C ALA A 14 -45.69 13.60 -19.83
N LEU A 15 -45.31 14.79 -20.32
CA LEU A 15 -44.15 15.52 -19.80
C LEU A 15 -44.36 16.03 -18.37
N VAL A 16 -45.57 16.48 -18.02
CA VAL A 16 -45.89 16.92 -16.65
C VAL A 16 -45.88 15.74 -15.68
N THR A 17 -46.42 14.59 -16.07
CA THR A 17 -46.39 13.37 -15.23
C THR A 17 -44.96 12.81 -15.08
N LEU A 18 -44.14 12.86 -16.13
CA LEU A 18 -42.73 12.45 -16.03
C LEU A 18 -41.93 13.39 -15.12
N GLY A 19 -42.12 14.71 -15.23
CA GLY A 19 -41.48 15.69 -14.34
C GLY A 19 -41.88 15.52 -12.87
N PHE A 20 -43.15 15.19 -12.60
CA PHE A 20 -43.62 14.92 -11.24
C PHE A 20 -43.02 13.63 -10.66
N LEU A 21 -42.82 12.60 -11.49
CA LEU A 21 -42.17 11.35 -11.08
C LEU A 21 -40.67 11.54 -10.78
N PHE A 22 -39.96 12.35 -11.56
CA PHE A 22 -38.56 12.70 -11.27
C PHE A 22 -38.42 13.55 -10.00
N HIS A 23 -39.34 14.49 -9.76
CA HIS A 23 -39.30 15.31 -8.54
C HIS A 23 -39.62 14.48 -7.28
N LEU A 24 -40.56 13.53 -7.36
CA LEU A 24 -40.82 12.60 -6.27
C LEU A 24 -39.62 11.66 -6.02
N SER A 25 -38.88 11.25 -7.06
CA SER A 25 -37.68 10.41 -6.85
C SER A 25 -36.57 11.18 -6.13
N GLU A 26 -36.30 12.43 -6.50
CA GLU A 26 -35.29 13.26 -5.82
C GLU A 26 -35.62 13.43 -4.33
N THR A 27 -36.85 13.77 -3.96
CA THR A 27 -37.22 13.94 -2.54
C THR A 27 -37.16 12.66 -1.71
N SER A 28 -37.28 11.49 -2.34
CA SER A 28 -37.18 10.18 -1.66
C SER A 28 -35.74 9.68 -1.47
N ILE A 29 -34.80 10.19 -2.27
CA ILE A 29 -33.37 9.82 -2.19
C ILE A 29 -32.72 10.57 -1.01
N TRP A 30 -32.98 11.87 -0.88
CA TRP A 30 -32.40 12.69 0.20
C TRP A 30 -32.84 12.29 1.62
N VAL A 31 -34.07 11.78 1.80
CA VAL A 31 -34.59 11.38 3.12
C VAL A 31 -34.06 10.01 3.58
N ASN A 32 -33.58 9.17 2.65
CA ASN A 32 -32.99 7.87 2.99
C ASN A 32 -31.47 7.94 3.22
N GLU A 33 -30.77 8.90 2.58
CA GLU A 33 -29.32 9.08 2.69
C GLU A 33 -28.93 9.58 4.10
N GLU A 34 -29.56 10.65 4.60
CA GLU A 34 -29.30 11.16 5.96
C GLU A 34 -29.63 10.14 7.08
N ARG A 35 -30.54 9.19 6.83
CA ARG A 35 -30.92 8.15 7.82
C ARG A 35 -30.03 6.90 7.73
N GLN A 36 -29.31 6.68 6.64
CA GLN A 36 -28.36 5.58 6.50
C GLN A 36 -26.95 5.99 6.92
N ASP A 37 -26.56 7.25 6.72
CA ASP A 37 -25.22 7.75 7.05
C ASP A 37 -24.94 7.64 8.56
N GLY A 38 -25.90 8.05 9.41
CA GLY A 38 -25.73 7.97 10.87
C GLY A 38 -25.69 6.54 11.47
N TYR A 39 -26.22 5.53 10.76
CA TYR A 39 -26.20 4.12 11.23
C TYR A 39 -25.04 3.31 10.64
N MET A 40 -24.41 3.79 9.56
CA MET A 40 -23.23 3.17 8.97
C MET A 40 -21.94 3.71 9.60
N GLU A 41 -21.88 5.01 9.94
CA GLU A 41 -20.71 5.65 10.54
C GLU A 41 -20.38 5.09 11.95
N GLU A 42 -21.35 5.06 12.88
CA GLU A 42 -21.15 4.47 14.23
C GLU A 42 -20.81 2.97 14.18
N ARG A 43 -21.27 2.25 13.14
CA ARG A 43 -21.00 0.82 12.95
C ARG A 43 -19.62 0.61 12.33
N GLN A 44 -19.12 1.51 11.50
CA GLN A 44 -17.79 1.39 10.93
C GLN A 44 -16.70 1.66 11.96
N ASP A 45 -16.92 2.63 12.85
CA ASP A 45 -15.96 3.00 13.90
C ASP A 45 -15.77 1.86 14.93
N GLY A 46 -16.87 1.25 15.40
CA GLY A 46 -16.80 0.12 16.33
C GLY A 46 -16.18 -1.15 15.73
N TYR A 47 -16.43 -1.42 14.44
CA TYR A 47 -15.82 -2.56 13.74
C TYR A 47 -14.34 -2.32 13.44
N MET A 48 -13.94 -1.09 13.11
CA MET A 48 -12.53 -0.74 12.92
C MET A 48 -11.76 -0.82 14.24
N GLU A 49 -12.33 -0.32 15.35
CA GLU A 49 -11.67 -0.40 16.66
C GLU A 49 -11.53 -1.84 17.16
N GLU A 50 -12.55 -2.69 16.98
CA GLU A 50 -12.49 -4.11 17.32
C GLU A 50 -11.53 -4.91 16.42
N HIS A 51 -11.46 -4.60 15.11
CA HIS A 51 -10.49 -5.22 14.20
C HIS A 51 -9.05 -4.74 14.47
N VAL A 52 -8.84 -3.45 14.74
CA VAL A 52 -7.53 -2.91 15.16
C VAL A 52 -7.08 -3.62 16.44
N GLN A 53 -7.98 -3.80 17.41
CA GLN A 53 -7.66 -4.51 18.65
C GLN A 53 -7.40 -6.01 18.43
N LEU A 54 -8.18 -6.70 17.58
CA LEU A 54 -7.93 -8.11 17.25
C LEU A 54 -6.61 -8.31 16.50
N GLN A 55 -6.27 -7.42 15.57
CA GLN A 55 -5.07 -7.52 14.73
C GLN A 55 -3.82 -7.04 15.48
N ALA A 56 -3.95 -6.03 16.35
CA ALA A 56 -2.92 -5.64 17.31
C ALA A 56 -2.68 -6.76 18.35
N ALA A 57 -3.72 -7.46 18.79
CA ALA A 57 -3.58 -8.64 19.64
C ALA A 57 -2.88 -9.81 18.92
N MET A 58 -3.04 -9.95 17.60
CA MET A 58 -2.24 -10.90 16.79
C MET A 58 -0.78 -10.45 16.59
N CYS A 59 -0.49 -9.16 16.72
CA CYS A 59 0.87 -8.60 16.83
C CYS A 59 1.38 -8.56 18.28
N GLY A 60 0.65 -9.18 19.22
CA GLY A 60 0.95 -9.23 20.65
C GLY A 60 2.39 -9.64 20.93
N ASN A 61 3.10 -8.69 21.53
CA ASN A 61 4.52 -8.68 21.88
C ASN A 61 4.89 -9.85 22.81
N THR A 62 5.39 -10.95 22.25
CA THR A 62 6.48 -11.70 22.88
C THR A 62 7.61 -11.80 21.86
N GLN A 63 8.83 -11.49 22.30
CA GLN A 63 10.05 -11.54 21.48
C GLN A 63 10.24 -12.91 20.77
N GLU A 64 9.54 -13.93 21.23
CA GLU A 64 9.54 -15.32 20.74
C GLU A 64 8.85 -15.55 19.38
N ASN A 65 8.15 -14.58 18.78
CA ASN A 65 7.43 -14.78 17.50
C ASN A 65 7.69 -13.71 16.41
N ARG A 66 8.83 -13.02 16.46
CA ARG A 66 9.23 -12.09 15.40
C ARG A 66 9.50 -12.85 14.10
N THR A 67 8.92 -12.39 13.00
CA THR A 67 9.05 -13.02 11.68
C THR A 67 9.61 -12.01 10.69
N ARG A 68 10.73 -12.32 10.02
CA ARG A 68 11.32 -11.46 8.98
C ARG A 68 10.42 -11.37 7.75
N VAL A 69 9.74 -12.45 7.38
CA VAL A 69 8.87 -12.48 6.19
C VAL A 69 7.47 -12.96 6.57
N SER A 70 6.50 -12.08 6.41
CA SER A 70 5.08 -12.37 6.61
C SER A 70 4.37 -12.39 5.26
N ILE A 71 3.79 -13.55 4.92
CA ILE A 71 3.01 -13.75 3.69
C ILE A 71 1.52 -13.73 4.08
N GLY A 72 0.77 -12.81 3.47
CA GLY A 72 -0.66 -12.60 3.69
C GLY A 72 -1.53 -13.14 2.56
N ALA A 73 -2.78 -12.66 2.50
CA ALA A 73 -3.72 -13.00 1.42
C ALA A 73 -3.51 -12.17 0.14
N GLY A 74 -2.87 -11.01 0.26
CA GLY A 74 -2.54 -10.13 -0.86
C GLY A 74 -1.31 -10.56 -1.65
N PRO A 75 -1.01 -9.90 -2.77
CA PRO A 75 0.20 -10.16 -3.53
C PRO A 75 1.45 -9.76 -2.72
N GLY A 76 2.53 -10.52 -2.90
CA GLY A 76 3.81 -10.25 -2.26
C GLY A 76 3.86 -10.59 -0.77
N ALA A 77 4.93 -10.13 -0.13
CA ALA A 77 5.21 -10.34 1.28
C ALA A 77 5.55 -9.02 1.98
N LEU A 78 5.25 -8.95 3.28
CA LEU A 78 5.78 -7.92 4.18
C LEU A 78 7.11 -8.44 4.73
N VAL A 79 8.17 -7.65 4.54
CA VAL A 79 9.48 -7.94 5.13
C VAL A 79 9.77 -6.97 6.25
N GLN A 80 10.26 -7.50 7.37
CA GLN A 80 10.54 -6.78 8.60
C GLN A 80 12.01 -6.95 8.99
N GLY A 81 12.60 -5.90 9.57
CA GLY A 81 13.96 -5.93 10.11
C GLY A 81 14.10 -5.06 11.36
N TRP A 82 14.89 -5.49 12.33
CA TRP A 82 15.04 -4.82 13.62
C TRP A 82 16.45 -4.23 13.76
N PRO A 83 16.65 -2.94 13.45
CA PRO A 83 17.98 -2.34 13.54
C PRO A 83 18.39 -2.14 14.99
N SER A 84 19.71 -2.08 15.23
CA SER A 84 20.28 -1.87 16.58
C SER A 84 19.84 -0.58 17.26
N LYS A 85 19.48 0.45 16.48
CA LYS A 85 18.92 1.73 16.98
C LYS A 85 17.50 1.62 17.55
N GLY A 86 16.86 0.45 17.46
CA GLY A 86 15.48 0.24 17.86
C GLY A 86 14.47 0.54 16.74
N GLY A 87 13.19 0.30 17.03
CA GLY A 87 12.12 0.36 16.04
C GLY A 87 12.13 -0.84 15.08
N VAL A 88 11.53 -0.64 13.91
CA VAL A 88 11.40 -1.68 12.87
C VAL A 88 11.42 -1.07 11.47
N TYR A 89 12.20 -1.65 10.57
CA TYR A 89 12.08 -1.41 9.14
C TYR A 89 10.95 -2.26 8.57
N MET A 90 10.09 -1.64 7.78
CA MET A 90 9.01 -2.29 7.04
C MET A 90 9.25 -2.11 5.54
N LEU A 91 9.22 -3.22 4.80
CA LEU A 91 9.25 -3.23 3.34
C LEU A 91 8.03 -3.99 2.83
N GLU A 92 7.13 -3.25 2.18
CA GLU A 92 5.83 -3.73 1.71
C GLU A 92 5.91 -4.22 0.25
N ASP A 93 4.94 -5.04 -0.15
CA ASP A 93 4.76 -5.54 -1.53
C ASP A 93 6.01 -6.20 -2.13
N CYS A 94 6.78 -6.93 -1.32
CA CYS A 94 7.96 -7.67 -1.80
C CYS A 94 7.52 -8.86 -2.64
N VAL A 95 7.92 -8.91 -3.91
CA VAL A 95 7.71 -10.07 -4.77
C VAL A 95 9.01 -10.89 -4.87
N GLY A 96 9.04 -11.88 -5.76
CA GLY A 96 10.17 -12.81 -5.86
C GLY A 96 11.53 -12.12 -6.00
N ILE A 97 11.61 -11.02 -6.76
CA ILE A 97 12.85 -10.29 -7.00
C ILE A 97 13.40 -9.65 -5.72
N GLU A 98 12.55 -8.97 -4.94
CA GLU A 98 12.97 -8.36 -3.68
C GLU A 98 13.36 -9.43 -2.66
N LEU A 99 12.60 -10.52 -2.56
CA LEU A 99 12.92 -11.63 -1.66
C LEU A 99 14.25 -12.30 -2.04
N ASP A 100 14.50 -12.52 -3.33
CA ASP A 100 15.77 -13.06 -3.83
C ASP A 100 16.95 -12.11 -3.52
N PHE A 101 16.76 -10.79 -3.70
CA PHE A 101 17.76 -9.78 -3.34
C PHE A 101 18.08 -9.77 -1.84
N LEU A 102 17.06 -9.91 -1.01
CA LEU A 102 17.20 -9.96 0.45
C LEU A 102 17.77 -11.30 0.96
N LYS A 103 17.86 -12.31 0.08
CA LYS A 103 18.26 -13.70 0.37
C LYS A 103 17.27 -14.42 1.28
N LEU A 104 15.98 -14.24 1.02
CA LEU A 104 14.87 -14.80 1.80
C LEU A 104 14.10 -15.85 0.99
N ASP A 105 13.43 -16.76 1.68
CA ASP A 105 12.59 -17.77 1.03
C ASP A 105 11.32 -17.12 0.43
N ARG A 106 11.00 -17.49 -0.82
CA ARG A 106 9.88 -16.91 -1.58
C ARG A 106 8.51 -17.51 -1.24
N PHE A 107 8.50 -18.70 -0.65
CA PHE A 107 7.29 -19.51 -0.48
C PHE A 107 6.96 -19.79 0.98
N ARG A 108 7.86 -19.45 1.90
CA ARG A 108 7.73 -19.72 3.34
C ARG A 108 8.02 -18.49 4.16
N LYS A 109 7.29 -18.39 5.27
CA LYS A 109 7.62 -17.43 6.32
C LYS A 109 9.02 -17.73 6.85
N THR A 110 9.79 -16.67 7.06
CA THR A 110 11.15 -16.77 7.62
C THR A 110 11.11 -16.18 9.02
N PRO A 111 11.30 -16.98 10.09
CA PRO A 111 11.38 -16.45 11.45
C PRO A 111 12.60 -15.56 11.61
N GLN A 112 12.57 -14.65 12.59
CA GLN A 112 13.79 -13.99 13.01
C GLN A 112 14.77 -15.03 13.59
N PRO A 113 16.07 -14.97 13.27
CA PRO A 113 17.07 -15.81 13.93
C PRO A 113 17.06 -15.59 15.44
N ASP A 114 17.51 -16.60 16.18
CA ASP A 114 17.64 -16.51 17.62
C ASP A 114 18.56 -15.33 17.99
N PRO A 115 18.06 -14.32 18.73
CA PRO A 115 18.83 -13.14 19.08
C PRO A 115 20.00 -13.44 20.03
N SER A 116 20.05 -14.64 20.63
CA SER A 116 21.17 -15.09 21.47
C SER A 116 22.35 -15.67 20.69
N GLY A 117 22.22 -15.83 19.37
CA GLY A 117 23.31 -16.28 18.51
C GLY A 117 24.49 -15.30 18.48
N PRO A 118 25.74 -15.78 18.35
CA PRO A 118 26.94 -14.93 18.42
C PRO A 118 26.96 -13.83 17.34
N ASP A 119 26.39 -14.10 16.16
CA ASP A 119 26.36 -13.18 15.02
C ASP A 119 24.96 -12.57 14.78
N ALA A 120 23.98 -12.86 15.65
CA ALA A 120 22.58 -12.52 15.40
C ALA A 120 22.34 -11.02 15.19
N ALA A 121 23.00 -10.18 15.99
CA ALA A 121 22.90 -8.72 15.85
C ALA A 121 23.51 -8.21 14.53
N ALA A 122 24.67 -8.74 14.12
CA ALA A 122 25.34 -8.35 12.88
C ALA A 122 24.55 -8.84 11.65
N GLU A 123 24.00 -10.04 11.70
CA GLU A 123 23.15 -10.58 10.64
C GLU A 123 21.85 -9.79 10.47
N GLU A 124 21.24 -9.37 11.59
CA GLU A 124 20.03 -8.54 11.56
C GLU A 124 20.33 -7.15 11.00
N GLU A 125 21.44 -6.52 11.40
CA GLU A 125 21.86 -5.22 10.84
C GLU A 125 22.16 -5.34 9.34
N ALA A 126 22.82 -6.41 8.90
CA ALA A 126 23.06 -6.66 7.49
C ALA A 126 21.75 -6.89 6.70
N HIS A 127 20.74 -7.49 7.31
CA HIS A 127 19.40 -7.64 6.75
C HIS A 127 18.69 -6.29 6.60
N CYS A 128 18.67 -5.47 7.66
CA CYS A 128 18.16 -4.10 7.63
C CYS A 128 18.84 -3.25 6.54
N ASN A 129 20.16 -3.36 6.39
CA ASN A 129 20.91 -2.66 5.35
C ASN A 129 20.47 -3.07 3.94
N ARG A 130 20.18 -4.35 3.69
CA ARG A 130 19.62 -4.79 2.40
C ARG A 130 18.18 -4.30 2.20
N MET A 131 17.38 -4.22 3.26
CA MET A 131 16.02 -3.65 3.19
C MET A 131 16.04 -2.16 2.84
N LEU A 132 16.95 -1.39 3.43
CA LEU A 132 17.15 0.03 3.11
C LEU A 132 17.50 0.24 1.63
N GLN A 133 18.32 -0.65 1.06
CA GLN A 133 18.65 -0.64 -0.37
C GLN A 133 17.41 -0.83 -1.28
N LEU A 134 16.31 -1.37 -0.76
CA LEU A 134 15.04 -1.50 -1.49
C LEU A 134 14.00 -0.43 -1.12
N GLY A 135 14.37 0.55 -0.28
CA GLY A 135 13.48 1.64 0.13
C GLY A 135 12.62 1.32 1.34
N ALA A 136 13.06 0.44 2.24
CA ALA A 136 12.35 0.17 3.48
C ALA A 136 12.23 1.42 4.36
N ILE A 137 11.09 1.55 5.05
CA ILE A 137 10.77 2.69 5.90
C ILE A 137 10.92 2.29 7.36
N TRP A 138 11.55 3.14 8.15
CA TRP A 138 11.68 2.96 9.60
C TRP A 138 10.42 3.43 10.32
N TRP A 139 10.01 2.68 11.34
CA TRP A 139 8.88 2.96 12.21
C TRP A 139 9.29 2.81 13.68
N GLU A 140 8.69 3.57 14.59
CA GLU A 140 8.99 3.45 16.02
C GLU A 140 8.57 2.08 16.54
N SER A 141 7.48 1.52 16.00
CA SER A 141 7.02 0.17 16.30
C SER A 141 6.19 -0.44 15.16
N GLY A 142 6.02 -1.77 15.19
CA GLY A 142 5.12 -2.45 14.26
C GLY A 142 3.65 -2.13 14.50
N GLU A 143 3.30 -1.75 15.73
CA GLU A 143 1.95 -1.30 16.11
C GLU A 143 1.63 0.05 15.46
N GLU A 144 2.57 1.00 15.51
CA GLU A 144 2.41 2.30 14.85
C GLU A 144 2.20 2.14 13.34
N TRP A 145 3.03 1.32 12.68
CA TRP A 145 2.85 0.99 11.27
C TRP A 145 1.47 0.39 11.00
N LEU A 146 1.02 -0.56 11.82
CA LEU A 146 -0.26 -1.23 11.65
C LEU A 146 -1.44 -0.24 11.80
N VAL A 147 -1.42 0.60 12.83
CA VAL A 147 -2.45 1.63 13.03
C VAL A 147 -2.49 2.57 11.83
N ARG A 148 -1.33 3.03 11.34
CA ARG A 148 -1.27 3.88 10.15
C ARG A 148 -1.87 3.19 8.92
N LYS A 149 -1.57 1.91 8.70
CA LYS A 149 -2.11 1.13 7.58
C LYS A 149 -3.62 0.93 7.66
N LEU A 150 -4.17 0.80 8.86
CA LEU A 150 -5.61 0.66 9.08
C LEU A 150 -6.35 2.00 8.86
N MET A 151 -5.69 3.13 9.11
CA MET A 151 -6.25 4.47 8.87
C MET A 151 -6.12 4.93 7.41
N GLU A 152 -5.07 4.52 6.70
CA GLU A 152 -4.76 4.92 5.31
C GLU A 152 -5.97 4.92 4.34
N PRO A 153 -6.86 3.90 4.32
CA PRO A 153 -8.01 3.88 3.41
C PRO A 153 -9.05 4.97 3.67
N ASN A 154 -9.18 5.40 4.93
CA ASN A 154 -10.19 6.36 5.37
C ASN A 154 -9.64 7.79 5.44
N GLU A 155 -8.33 7.97 5.29
CA GLU A 155 -7.64 9.25 5.43
C GLU A 155 -7.07 9.72 4.07
N PRO A 156 -7.77 10.63 3.35
CA PRO A 156 -7.38 11.06 2.01
C PRO A 156 -5.96 11.63 1.92
N ASP A 157 -5.50 12.32 2.98
CA ASP A 157 -4.17 12.91 3.03
C ASP A 157 -3.09 11.85 3.20
N LEU A 158 -3.34 10.80 3.99
CA LEU A 158 -2.41 9.67 4.13
C LEU A 158 -2.30 8.90 2.82
N ARG A 159 -3.43 8.65 2.15
CA ARG A 159 -3.46 8.01 0.84
C ARG A 159 -2.69 8.82 -0.20
N ARG A 160 -2.90 10.14 -0.26
CA ARG A 160 -2.22 11.02 -1.23
C ARG A 160 -0.72 11.18 -0.93
N ALA A 161 -0.32 11.05 0.34
CA ALA A 161 1.07 11.09 0.74
C ALA A 161 1.82 9.77 0.48
N LYS A 162 1.11 8.68 0.16
CA LYS A 162 1.73 7.37 -0.08
C LYS A 162 2.67 7.41 -1.27
N ARG A 163 3.88 6.90 -1.04
CA ARG A 163 4.96 6.85 -2.03
C ARG A 163 5.02 5.45 -2.64
N PHE A 164 5.18 5.40 -3.95
CA PHE A 164 5.48 4.21 -4.72
C PHE A 164 6.96 4.23 -5.05
N ILE A 165 7.77 3.63 -4.17
CA ILE A 165 9.22 3.52 -4.34
C ILE A 165 9.54 2.12 -4.83
N LYS A 166 10.30 2.04 -5.94
CA LYS A 166 10.82 0.78 -6.47
C LYS A 166 12.27 0.97 -6.90
N VAL A 167 13.13 0.08 -6.41
CA VAL A 167 14.58 0.15 -6.63
C VAL A 167 15.04 -1.03 -7.48
N GLY A 168 16.01 -0.80 -8.36
CA GLY A 168 16.68 -1.81 -9.18
C GLY A 168 18.20 -1.68 -9.07
N TRP A 169 18.87 -2.82 -8.91
CA TRP A 169 20.32 -2.89 -8.71
C TRP A 169 20.98 -3.62 -9.90
N PRO A 170 21.51 -2.89 -10.89
CA PRO A 170 22.15 -3.51 -12.05
C PRO A 170 23.52 -4.09 -11.65
N ALA A 171 23.93 -5.16 -12.34
CA ALA A 171 25.22 -5.82 -12.13
C ALA A 171 26.42 -4.91 -12.47
N ALA A 172 26.20 -3.91 -13.33
CA ALA A 172 27.20 -2.91 -13.69
C ALA A 172 27.51 -1.89 -12.57
N GLY A 173 26.74 -1.90 -11.47
CA GLY A 173 26.86 -0.95 -10.38
C GLY A 173 25.95 0.27 -10.54
N GLY A 174 25.88 1.09 -9.49
CA GLY A 174 24.88 2.14 -9.34
C GLY A 174 23.50 1.58 -8.94
N VAL A 175 22.49 2.45 -8.96
CA VAL A 175 21.12 2.09 -8.58
C VAL A 175 20.09 2.88 -9.38
N TRP A 176 19.05 2.19 -9.85
CA TRP A 176 17.89 2.79 -10.47
C TRP A 176 16.77 2.93 -9.44
N VAL A 177 16.14 4.10 -9.40
CA VAL A 177 15.08 4.39 -8.44
C VAL A 177 13.89 5.01 -9.16
N LEU A 178 12.74 4.36 -9.03
CA LEU A 178 11.44 4.96 -9.32
C LEU A 178 10.84 5.43 -8.00
N ASP A 179 10.60 6.73 -7.88
CA ASP A 179 10.01 7.33 -6.69
C ASP A 179 8.88 8.27 -7.12
N LEU A 180 7.65 7.78 -6.94
CA LEU A 180 6.43 8.45 -7.35
C LEU A 180 5.48 8.59 -6.17
N LYS A 181 4.51 9.49 -6.28
CA LYS A 181 3.28 9.36 -5.48
C LYS A 181 2.46 8.19 -6.02
N GLU A 182 1.68 7.54 -5.17
CA GLU A 182 0.85 6.40 -5.60
C GLU A 182 -0.12 6.78 -6.73
N ASP A 183 -0.76 7.95 -6.67
CA ASP A 183 -1.64 8.43 -7.74
C ASP A 183 -0.90 8.59 -9.10
N ASP A 184 0.36 9.05 -9.07
CA ASP A 184 1.20 9.15 -10.27
C ASP A 184 1.60 7.77 -10.79
N ALA A 185 1.90 6.83 -9.89
CA ALA A 185 2.22 5.45 -10.23
C ALA A 185 1.03 4.75 -10.90
N ILE A 186 -0.20 4.96 -10.39
CA ILE A 186 -1.44 4.47 -11.00
C ILE A 186 -1.60 5.06 -12.41
N THR A 187 -1.45 6.37 -12.54
CA THR A 187 -1.63 7.07 -13.84
C THR A 187 -0.63 6.61 -14.90
N ARG A 188 0.54 6.11 -14.48
CA ARG A 188 1.62 5.63 -15.36
C ARG A 188 1.64 4.11 -15.53
N ASP A 189 0.64 3.40 -15.03
CA ASP A 189 0.60 1.93 -15.00
C ASP A 189 1.89 1.32 -14.40
N ALA A 190 2.51 2.00 -13.42
CA ALA A 190 3.83 1.62 -12.89
C ALA A 190 3.83 0.26 -12.17
N GLY A 191 2.65 -0.31 -11.89
CA GLY A 191 2.47 -1.67 -11.40
C GLY A 191 3.06 -2.74 -12.33
N ILE A 192 3.30 -2.46 -13.61
CA ILE A 192 3.99 -3.38 -14.53
C ILE A 192 5.37 -3.82 -14.01
N ILE A 193 6.00 -3.04 -13.12
CA ILE A 193 7.29 -3.35 -12.52
C ILE A 193 7.30 -4.64 -11.71
N HIS A 194 6.13 -5.07 -11.20
CA HIS A 194 6.00 -6.33 -10.46
C HIS A 194 6.13 -7.57 -11.34
N ASN A 195 6.06 -7.42 -12.67
CA ASN A 195 6.21 -8.52 -13.63
C ASN A 195 7.67 -8.79 -14.01
N ALA A 196 8.62 -7.93 -13.60
CA ALA A 196 10.03 -8.14 -13.90
C ALA A 196 10.49 -9.53 -13.41
N HIS A 197 11.32 -10.20 -14.21
CA HIS A 197 11.85 -11.51 -13.85
C HIS A 197 13.11 -11.41 -12.99
N ASP A 198 13.93 -10.38 -13.21
CA ASP A 198 15.20 -10.15 -12.54
C ASP A 198 15.46 -8.64 -12.30
N MET A 199 16.57 -8.34 -11.63
CA MET A 199 16.95 -6.95 -11.33
C MET A 199 17.30 -6.13 -12.57
N GLU A 200 17.78 -6.75 -13.66
CA GLU A 200 18.13 -6.04 -14.90
C GLU A 200 16.87 -5.62 -15.67
N GLU A 201 15.90 -6.53 -15.79
CA GLU A 201 14.58 -6.22 -16.33
C GLU A 201 13.88 -5.14 -15.50
N ARG A 202 13.97 -5.24 -14.17
CA ARG A 202 13.44 -4.21 -13.28
C ARG A 202 14.11 -2.86 -13.49
N CYS A 203 15.43 -2.80 -13.65
CA CYS A 203 16.14 -1.55 -13.95
C CYS A 203 15.64 -0.92 -15.25
N ARG A 204 15.47 -1.72 -16.32
CA ARG A 204 14.94 -1.23 -17.60
C ARG A 204 13.52 -0.69 -17.47
N LEU A 205 12.66 -1.34 -16.68
CA LEU A 205 11.30 -0.85 -16.43
C LEU A 205 11.31 0.44 -15.61
N ILE A 206 12.18 0.54 -14.59
CA ILE A 206 12.35 1.78 -13.82
C ILE A 206 12.76 2.94 -14.73
N GLU A 207 13.74 2.74 -15.60
CA GLU A 207 14.17 3.73 -16.58
C GLU A 207 13.01 4.15 -17.49
N GLN A 208 12.26 3.20 -18.05
CA GLN A 208 11.10 3.47 -18.92
C GLN A 208 9.99 4.26 -18.21
N LEU A 209 9.80 4.03 -16.91
CA LEU A 209 8.80 4.73 -16.09
C LEU A 209 9.27 6.13 -15.63
N GLY A 210 10.48 6.55 -16.05
CA GLY A 210 11.07 7.84 -15.70
C GLY A 210 11.79 7.86 -14.36
N GLY A 211 12.31 6.70 -13.93
CA GLY A 211 13.19 6.62 -12.77
C GLY A 211 14.52 7.32 -12.98
N VAL A 212 15.27 7.48 -11.89
CA VAL A 212 16.57 8.16 -11.86
C VAL A 212 17.67 7.14 -11.59
N PHE A 213 18.76 7.23 -12.35
CA PHE A 213 19.97 6.47 -12.08
C PHE A 213 20.91 7.25 -11.18
N TYR A 214 21.40 6.59 -10.14
CA TYR A 214 22.43 7.10 -9.25
C TYR A 214 23.69 6.26 -9.43
N GLU A 215 24.75 6.88 -9.91
CA GLU A 215 26.05 6.22 -10.10
C GLU A 215 26.65 5.78 -8.75
N ASP A 216 26.58 6.65 -7.73
CA ASP A 216 26.87 6.30 -6.34
C ASP A 216 25.54 6.01 -5.60
N PRO A 217 25.30 4.76 -5.17
CA PRO A 217 24.08 4.39 -4.45
C PRO A 217 23.86 5.12 -3.13
N LYS A 218 24.91 5.69 -2.53
CA LYS A 218 24.81 6.52 -1.31
C LYS A 218 24.05 7.82 -1.54
N ASN A 219 23.91 8.25 -2.79
CA ASN A 219 23.10 9.43 -3.13
C ASN A 219 21.59 9.14 -3.12
N TRP A 220 21.20 7.86 -3.18
CA TRP A 220 19.80 7.43 -3.06
C TRP A 220 19.46 7.04 -1.62
N VAL A 221 20.20 6.09 -1.06
CA VAL A 221 19.93 5.60 0.30
C VAL A 221 20.39 6.69 1.26
N HIS A 222 19.45 7.34 1.96
CA HIS A 222 19.80 8.26 3.05
C HIS A 222 20.77 7.52 3.99
N ALA A 223 22.01 7.99 3.99
CA ALA A 223 23.17 7.24 4.44
C ALA A 223 23.08 6.87 5.93
N GLU A 224 22.59 5.66 6.19
CA GLU A 224 22.90 4.85 7.37
C GLU A 224 23.33 3.44 6.93
N LEU A 225 24.03 3.34 5.79
CA LEU A 225 24.77 2.13 5.44
C LEU A 225 26.23 2.31 5.93
N PRO A 226 26.80 1.34 6.67
CA PRO A 226 28.19 1.42 7.15
C PRO A 226 29.22 1.56 6.01
#